data_AF-A0A2E1B4H4-F1
#
_entry.id   AF-A0A2E1B4H4-F1
#
_cell.length_a   1.000
_cell.length_b   1.000
_cell.length_c   1.000
_cell.angle_alpha   90.00
_cell.angle_beta   90.00
_cell.angle_gamma   90.00
#
_symmetry.space_group_name_H-M   'P 1'
#
loop_
_entity.id
_entity.type
_entity.pdbx_description
1 polymer ?
#
loop_
_entity_poly.entity_id
_entity_poly.type
_entity_poly.pdbx_seq_one_letter_code
_entity_poly.pdbx_strand_id
1 'polypeptide(L)'
;MTDRFASRHATLTSPAYDGFPITTSDAAPVLEVTRAIYVGIAGDLTATFASGETVTFQNVAAGTILPIRISHVLATGTTADALVGLI
;
A
#
# COMPACT_ATOMS: atom_id res chain seq x y z
N MET A 1 -10.10 21.88 11.62
CA MET A 1 -9.55 22.36 10.34
C MET A 1 -10.63 22.20 9.28
N THR A 2 -10.82 23.16 8.38
CA THR A 2 -11.87 23.07 7.34
C THR A 2 -11.34 22.33 6.12
N ASP A 3 -11.92 21.18 5.79
CA ASP A 3 -11.69 20.49 4.52
C ASP A 3 -12.72 20.94 3.48
N ARG A 4 -12.24 21.60 2.42
CA ARG A 4 -13.08 22.10 1.32
C ARG A 4 -13.63 20.99 0.42
N PHE A 5 -13.07 19.79 0.51
CA PHE A 5 -13.44 18.63 -0.30
C PHE A 5 -14.25 17.59 0.48
N ALA A 6 -14.61 17.86 1.73
CA ALA A 6 -15.34 16.92 2.60
C ALA A 6 -16.68 16.42 2.01
N SER A 7 -17.32 17.21 1.14
CA SER A 7 -18.56 16.83 0.46
C SER A 7 -18.35 16.19 -0.92
N ARG A 8 -17.09 15.96 -1.33
CA ARG A 8 -16.75 15.30 -2.59
C ARG A 8 -16.63 13.80 -2.35
N HIS A 9 -17.15 13.02 -3.30
CA HIS A 9 -16.96 11.58 -3.30
C HIS A 9 -15.51 11.22 -3.65
N ALA A 10 -14.89 10.37 -2.83
CA ALA A 10 -13.60 9.78 -3.14
C ALA A 10 -13.73 8.73 -4.26
N THR A 11 -12.75 8.69 -5.14
CA THR A 11 -12.64 7.77 -6.27
C THR A 11 -11.21 7.24 -6.35
N LEU A 12 -10.94 6.26 -7.22
CA LEU A 12 -9.60 5.66 -7.35
C LEU A 12 -8.48 6.67 -7.69
N THR A 13 -8.83 7.78 -8.35
CA THR A 13 -7.89 8.84 -8.73
C THR A 13 -7.90 10.05 -7.80
N SER A 14 -8.75 10.06 -6.76
CA SER A 14 -8.73 11.11 -5.74
C SER A 14 -7.40 11.09 -4.97
N PRO A 15 -7.03 12.11 -4.19
CA PRO A 15 -5.93 11.97 -3.23
C PRO A 15 -6.26 10.92 -2.15
N ALA A 16 -5.24 10.36 -1.51
CA ALA A 16 -5.46 9.56 -0.30
C ALA A 16 -5.87 10.51 0.84
N TYR A 17 -6.91 10.14 1.58
CA TYR A 17 -7.41 10.93 2.72
C TYR A 17 -6.98 10.34 4.06
N ASP A 18 -6.58 9.07 4.07
CA ASP A 18 -6.09 8.37 5.25
C ASP A 18 -4.96 7.38 4.89
N GLY A 19 -4.29 6.84 5.90
CA GLY A 19 -3.28 5.82 5.73
C GLY A 19 -2.92 5.10 7.03
N PHE A 20 -2.32 3.93 6.89
CA PHE A 20 -1.98 3.06 8.01
C PHE A 20 -0.64 2.37 7.79
N PRO A 21 0.14 2.10 8.86
CA PRO A 21 1.36 1.31 8.73
C PRO A 21 1.02 -0.12 8.31
N ILE A 22 1.79 -0.67 7.37
CA ILE A 22 1.65 -2.06 6.94
C ILE A 22 2.73 -2.89 7.62
N THR A 23 2.30 -3.90 8.37
CA THR A 23 3.17 -4.98 8.83
C THR A 23 3.13 -6.11 7.82
N THR A 24 4.29 -6.61 7.40
CA THR A 24 4.38 -7.74 6.47
C THR A 24 3.96 -9.04 7.15
N SER A 25 3.12 -9.84 6.48
CA SER A 25 2.67 -11.15 6.97
C SER A 25 2.27 -12.06 5.82
N ASP A 26 2.64 -13.33 5.90
CA ASP A 26 2.23 -14.35 4.93
C ASP A 26 0.80 -14.87 5.17
N ALA A 27 0.16 -14.47 6.28
CA ALA A 27 -1.16 -14.96 6.68
C ALA A 27 -2.16 -13.85 7.03
N ALA A 28 -1.69 -12.72 7.56
CA ALA A 28 -2.57 -11.62 7.96
C ALA A 28 -2.78 -10.63 6.81
N PRO A 29 -4.02 -10.24 6.50
CA PRO A 29 -4.29 -9.18 5.53
C PRO A 29 -3.88 -7.81 6.07
N VAL A 30 -3.76 -6.85 5.17
CA VAL A 30 -3.73 -5.43 5.56
C VAL A 30 -5.10 -4.99 6.06
N LEU A 31 -5.15 -3.86 6.79
CA LEU A 31 -6.38 -3.37 7.41
C LEU A 31 -7.50 -3.09 6.40
N GLU A 32 -7.14 -2.54 5.23
CA GLU A 32 -8.05 -2.26 4.13
C GLU A 32 -7.32 -2.41 2.79
N VAL A 33 -8.06 -2.74 1.72
CA VAL A 33 -7.49 -2.75 0.37
C VAL A 33 -7.02 -1.35 0.01
N THR A 34 -5.71 -1.21 -0.20
CA THR A 34 -5.08 0.07 -0.46
C THR A 34 -5.48 0.64 -1.82
N ARG A 35 -5.25 1.93 -2.02
CA ARG A 35 -5.15 2.55 -3.35
C ARG A 35 -3.72 2.77 -3.79
N ALA A 36 -2.82 2.93 -2.82
CA ALA A 36 -1.38 2.97 -3.05
C ALA A 36 -0.62 2.48 -1.81
N ILE A 37 0.66 2.15 -2.00
CA ILE A 37 1.62 1.92 -0.91
C ILE A 37 2.76 2.92 -1.04
N TYR A 38 3.12 3.58 0.05
CA TYR A 38 4.39 4.28 0.19
C TYR A 38 5.45 3.35 0.74
N VAL A 39 6.63 3.35 0.13
CA VAL A 39 7.79 2.54 0.53
C VAL A 39 8.82 3.42 1.22
N GLY A 40 8.99 3.29 2.54
CA GLY A 40 9.92 4.11 3.31
C GLY A 40 11.37 3.65 3.23
N ILE A 41 11.61 2.33 3.18
CA ILE A 41 12.93 1.72 3.03
C ILE A 41 12.95 0.89 1.76
N ALA A 42 14.00 1.08 0.94
CA ALA A 42 14.14 0.42 -0.34
C ALA A 42 14.33 -1.09 -0.20
N GLY A 43 13.83 -1.85 -1.17
CA GLY A 43 13.96 -3.29 -1.22
C GLY A 43 12.91 -3.93 -2.12
N ASP A 44 12.80 -5.24 -2.03
CA ASP A 44 11.78 -6.00 -2.75
C ASP A 44 10.46 -5.94 -1.98
N LEU A 45 9.35 -5.83 -2.69
CA LEU A 45 8.01 -5.84 -2.13
C LEU A 45 7.20 -6.96 -2.77
N THR A 46 6.87 -7.99 -2.00
CA THR A 46 5.95 -9.04 -2.44
C THR A 46 4.56 -8.77 -1.88
N ALA A 47 3.58 -8.59 -2.76
CA ALA A 47 2.23 -8.22 -2.37
C ALA A 47 1.18 -9.01 -3.16
N THR A 48 0.09 -9.37 -2.48
CA THR A 48 -1.10 -9.95 -3.11
C THR A 48 -2.09 -8.85 -3.43
N PHE A 49 -2.46 -8.72 -4.70
CA PHE A 49 -3.45 -7.78 -5.18
C PHE A 49 -4.85 -8.12 -4.67
N ALA A 50 -5.77 -7.15 -4.74
CA ALA A 50 -7.18 -7.38 -4.46
C ALA A 50 -7.82 -8.43 -5.40
N SER A 51 -7.20 -8.71 -6.56
CA SER A 51 -7.60 -9.79 -7.47
C SER A 51 -7.20 -11.19 -6.98
N GLY A 52 -6.34 -11.30 -5.97
CA GLY A 52 -5.75 -12.56 -5.49
C GLY A 52 -4.40 -12.92 -6.13
N GLU A 53 -3.94 -12.17 -7.13
CA GLU A 53 -2.62 -12.41 -7.75
C GLU A 53 -1.48 -11.88 -6.86
N THR A 54 -0.39 -12.64 -6.74
CA THR A 54 0.78 -12.23 -5.95
C THR A 54 1.93 -11.86 -6.87
N VAL A 55 2.50 -10.67 -6.67
CA VAL A 55 3.60 -10.14 -7.48
C VAL A 55 4.71 -9.63 -6.57
N THR A 56 5.96 -9.86 -6.98
CA THR A 56 7.13 -9.25 -6.35
C THR A 56 7.64 -8.09 -7.21
N PHE A 57 7.62 -6.89 -6.64
CA PHE A 57 8.29 -5.71 -7.17
C PHE A 57 9.74 -5.71 -6.68
N GLN A 58 10.68 -5.86 -7.60
CA GLN A 58 12.10 -5.94 -7.27
C GLN A 58 12.71 -4.54 -7.14
N ASN A 59 13.62 -4.36 -6.17
CA ASN A 59 14.41 -3.13 -5.98
C ASN A 59 13.57 -1.84 -5.96
N VAL A 60 12.43 -1.84 -5.27
CA VAL A 60 11.62 -0.64 -5.09
C VAL A 60 12.42 0.38 -4.31
N ALA A 61 12.58 1.58 -4.86
CA ALA A 61 13.33 2.65 -4.22
C ALA A 61 12.57 3.23 -3.00
N ALA A 62 13.31 3.66 -1.99
CA ALA A 62 12.74 4.42 -0.87
C ALA A 62 12.10 5.72 -1.37
N GLY A 63 10.96 6.10 -0.80
CA GLY A 63 10.16 7.24 -1.24
C GLY A 63 9.19 6.93 -2.38
N THR A 64 9.19 5.71 -2.93
CA THR A 64 8.28 5.33 -4.02
C THR A 64 6.85 5.23 -3.52
N ILE A 65 5.91 5.78 -4.29
CA ILE A 65 4.47 5.54 -4.14
C ILE A 65 4.02 4.63 -5.26
N LEU A 66 3.64 3.40 -4.93
CA LEU A 66 3.11 2.42 -5.87
C LEU A 66 1.58 2.51 -5.89
N PRO A 67 0.93 2.94 -7.00
CA PRO A 67 -0.52 3.03 -7.10
C PRO A 67 -1.14 1.65 -7.36
N ILE A 68 -1.03 0.76 -6.36
CA ILE A 68 -1.49 -0.63 -6.42
C ILE A 68 -2.53 -0.89 -5.34
N ARG A 69 -3.48 -1.78 -5.65
CA ARG A 69 -4.55 -2.20 -4.75
C ARG A 69 -4.27 -3.58 -4.21
N ILE A 70 -3.83 -3.67 -2.96
CA ILE A 70 -3.37 -4.92 -2.36
C ILE A 70 -4.26 -5.35 -1.19
N SER A 71 -4.30 -6.65 -0.93
CA SER A 71 -4.93 -7.26 0.24
C SER A 71 -3.90 -7.75 1.26
N HIS A 72 -2.67 -8.04 0.82
CA HIS A 72 -1.59 -8.53 1.67
C HIS A 72 -0.25 -7.94 1.20
N VAL A 73 0.65 -7.72 2.16
CA VAL A 73 2.10 -7.66 1.90
C VAL A 73 2.73 -8.84 2.62
N LEU A 74 3.39 -9.70 1.86
CA LEU A 74 3.97 -10.93 2.37
C LEU A 74 5.25 -10.61 3.16
N ALA A 75 5.52 -11.39 4.21
CA ALA A 75 6.81 -11.35 4.88
C ALA A 75 7.86 -12.09 4.04
N THR A 76 7.47 -13.20 3.43
CA THR A 76 8.31 -13.92 2.48
C THR A 76 8.51 -13.11 1.21
N GLY A 77 9.78 -12.91 0.83
CA GLY A 77 10.13 -12.20 -0.40
C GLY A 77 9.97 -10.67 -0.32
N THR A 78 9.77 -10.11 0.86
CA THR A 78 9.76 -8.66 1.08
C THR A 78 10.97 -8.24 1.91
N THR A 79 11.77 -7.33 1.36
CA THR A 79 12.90 -6.68 2.05
C THR A 79 12.71 -5.16 2.16
N ALA A 80 11.75 -4.60 1.41
CA ALA A 80 11.27 -3.24 1.62
C ALA A 80 10.55 -3.12 2.97
N ASP A 81 10.69 -1.98 3.63
CA ASP A 81 10.15 -1.75 4.98
C ASP A 81 9.66 -0.29 5.13
N ALA A 82 9.18 0.08 6.31
CA ALA A 82 8.50 1.34 6.60
C ALA A 82 7.36 1.60 5.59
N LEU A 83 6.54 0.57 5.38
CA LEU A 83 5.45 0.56 4.41
C LEU A 83 4.21 1.25 4.98
N VAL A 84 3.57 2.10 4.18
CA VAL A 84 2.32 2.77 4.55
C VAL A 84 1.27 2.53 3.46
N GLY A 85 0.13 1.95 3.84
CA GLY A 85 -1.04 1.84 3.00
C GLY A 85 -1.77 3.18 2.92
N LEU A 86 -2.16 3.58 1.71
CA LEU A 86 -2.85 4.84 1.43
C LEU A 86 -4.24 4.55 0.84
N ILE A 87 -5.29 5.20 1.39
CA ILE A 87 -6.70 5.03 0.99
C ILE A 87 -7.39 6.35 0.67
#